data_AF-A0A2D4YCE5-F1
#
_entry.id   AF-A0A2D4YCE5-F1
#
_cell.length_a   1.000
_cell.length_b   1.000
_cell.length_c   1.000
_cell.angle_alpha   90.00
_cell.angle_beta   90.00
_cell.angle_gamma   90.00
#
_symmetry.space_group_name_H-M   'P 1'
#
loop_
_entity.id
_entity.type
_entity.pdbx_description
1 polymer ?
#
loop_
_entity_poly.entity_id
_entity_poly.type
_entity_poly.pdbx_seq_one_letter_code
_entity_poly.pdbx_strand_id
1 'polypeptide(L)'
;GFVISGETLPALTIDSPGLYTVQVIDLQGCGSVTTEFLVTELPCPDADSDGVDDSEEDINNNGNLDDDDTDDDGIPNYLDDDDDGDGVPTEDEIAVLSGRNSSSTHPFVDTDNDMIENYLDDDDDGDGVLTIDEDYNNNGDPTDDDTNSNMIPDYLEAAVALNVESLDKLSFKLYPNPAKDMVTVTLSQNILNTTEVSLVDIQGKTINIPRKEFNGTVELDVSSLNAGLYFIQLRSGNNIIIEKLIVE
;
A
#
# COMPACT_ATOMS: atom_id res chain seq x y z
N GLY A 1 26.03 -11.53 -40.72
CA GLY A 1 25.53 -12.88 -40.43
C GLY A 1 26.66 -13.70 -39.84
N PHE A 2 26.45 -14.25 -38.65
CA PHE A 2 27.36 -15.25 -38.09
C PHE A 2 27.19 -16.54 -38.90
N VAL A 3 28.30 -17.15 -39.32
CA VAL A 3 28.29 -18.44 -40.02
C VAL A 3 28.71 -19.50 -39.01
N ILE A 4 27.77 -20.33 -38.56
CA ILE A 4 28.10 -21.48 -37.72
C ILE A 4 28.51 -22.61 -38.65
N SER A 5 29.81 -22.77 -38.87
CA SER A 5 30.36 -23.85 -39.71
C SER A 5 30.69 -25.06 -38.82
N GLY A 6 29.95 -26.16 -38.96
CA GLY A 6 30.36 -27.47 -38.39
C GLY A 6 29.37 -28.14 -37.43
N GLU A 7 28.17 -27.59 -37.22
CA GLU A 7 27.13 -28.28 -36.45
C GLU A 7 26.58 -29.46 -37.26
N THR A 8 26.78 -30.69 -36.77
CA THR A 8 26.21 -31.93 -37.35
C THR A 8 24.84 -32.27 -36.76
N LEU A 9 24.29 -31.36 -35.96
CA LEU A 9 23.01 -31.55 -35.29
C LEU A 9 21.85 -31.29 -36.25
N PRO A 10 20.77 -32.10 -36.19
CA PRO A 10 19.61 -31.96 -37.06
C PRO A 10 18.74 -30.73 -36.76
N ALA A 11 19.04 -29.96 -35.71
CA ALA A 11 18.30 -28.78 -35.28
C ALA A 11 19.23 -27.73 -34.67
N LEU A 12 18.83 -26.45 -34.79
CA LEU A 12 19.47 -25.28 -34.19
C LEU A 12 18.37 -24.43 -33.55
N THR A 13 18.50 -24.12 -32.26
CA THR A 13 17.62 -23.17 -31.55
C THR A 13 18.19 -21.76 -31.70
N ILE A 14 17.31 -20.77 -31.82
CA ILE A 14 17.63 -19.37 -32.06
C ILE A 14 16.72 -18.52 -31.18
N ASP A 15 17.33 -17.66 -30.37
CA ASP A 15 16.65 -16.93 -29.29
C ASP A 15 16.46 -15.45 -29.64
N SER A 16 16.46 -15.11 -30.93
CA SER A 16 16.29 -13.73 -31.37
C SER A 16 15.46 -13.65 -32.64
N PRO A 17 14.59 -12.65 -32.78
CA PRO A 17 13.88 -12.40 -34.02
C PRO A 17 14.87 -11.98 -35.11
N GLY A 18 14.58 -12.37 -36.36
CA GLY A 18 15.44 -12.01 -37.47
C GLY A 18 15.23 -12.87 -38.72
N LEU A 19 15.87 -12.44 -39.81
CA LEU A 19 15.93 -13.20 -41.04
C LEU A 19 17.13 -14.15 -40.99
N TYR A 20 16.86 -15.44 -41.05
CA TYR A 20 17.88 -16.48 -41.02
C TYR A 20 18.00 -17.17 -42.39
N THR A 21 19.25 -17.45 -42.77
CA THR A 21 19.60 -18.17 -43.98
C THR A 21 20.23 -19.51 -43.61
N VAL A 22 19.63 -20.61 -44.06
CA VAL A 22 20.21 -21.95 -43.93
C VAL A 22 20.76 -22.36 -45.28
N GLN A 23 22.07 -22.58 -45.32
CA GLN A 23 22.78 -23.04 -46.51
C GLN A 23 23.36 -24.44 -46.26
N VAL A 24 22.95 -25.39 -47.08
CA VAL A 24 23.55 -26.74 -47.11
C VAL A 24 24.48 -26.80 -48.31
N ILE A 25 25.75 -27.09 -48.05
CA ILE A 25 26.80 -27.21 -49.09
C ILE A 25 27.19 -28.68 -49.20
N ASP A 26 27.33 -29.19 -50.43
CA ASP A 26 27.79 -30.56 -50.63
C ASP A 26 29.22 -30.79 -50.11
N LEU A 27 29.58 -32.06 -49.87
CA LEU A 27 30.91 -32.44 -49.35
C LEU A 27 32.09 -32.05 -50.27
N GLN A 28 31.82 -31.71 -51.53
CA GLN A 28 32.83 -31.29 -52.52
C GLN A 28 32.85 -29.76 -52.74
N GLY A 29 31.99 -29.00 -52.05
CA GLY A 29 31.84 -27.56 -52.19
C GLY A 29 31.27 -27.08 -53.54
N CYS A 30 30.69 -27.96 -54.36
CA CYS A 30 30.33 -27.64 -55.74
C CYS A 30 28.85 -27.26 -55.94
N GLY A 31 27.98 -27.62 -55.02
CA GLY A 31 26.56 -27.27 -55.01
C GLY A 31 26.09 -26.84 -53.62
N SER A 32 25.19 -25.85 -53.59
CA SER A 32 24.52 -25.42 -52.38
C SER A 32 23.02 -25.29 -52.59
N VAL A 33 22.24 -25.62 -51.56
CA VAL A 33 20.82 -25.28 -51.46
C VAL A 33 20.66 -24.30 -50.30
N THR A 34 19.94 -23.21 -50.55
CA THR A 34 19.67 -22.18 -49.54
C THR A 34 18.17 -22.05 -49.32
N THR A 35 17.77 -21.90 -48.06
CA THR A 35 16.41 -21.50 -47.68
C THR A 35 16.49 -20.33 -46.70
N GLU A 36 15.47 -19.48 -46.74
CA GLU A 36 15.32 -18.35 -45.82
C GLU A 36 14.09 -18.58 -44.96
N PHE A 37 14.16 -18.17 -43.70
CA PHE A 37 13.00 -18.13 -42.81
C PHE A 37 13.08 -16.89 -41.93
N LEU A 38 11.92 -16.30 -41.66
CA LEU A 38 11.77 -15.16 -40.76
C LEU A 38 11.31 -15.69 -39.40
N VAL A 39 12.08 -15.39 -38.36
CA VAL A 39 11.62 -15.53 -36.97
C VAL A 39 11.10 -14.19 -36.52
N THR A 40 9.84 -14.14 -36.14
CA THR A 40 9.22 -12.98 -35.50
C THR A 40 9.23 -13.20 -34.00
N GLU A 41 9.42 -12.12 -33.25
CA GLU A 41 9.07 -12.07 -31.85
C GLU A 41 7.54 -12.21 -31.78
N LEU A 42 7.08 -13.18 -31.00
CA LEU A 42 5.68 -13.22 -30.61
C LEU A 42 5.63 -12.35 -29.35
N PRO A 43 4.90 -11.22 -29.35
CA PRO A 43 4.65 -10.53 -28.10
C PRO A 43 4.00 -11.53 -27.15
N CYS A 44 4.39 -11.48 -25.88
CA CYS A 44 3.62 -12.11 -24.84
C CYS A 44 2.19 -11.55 -24.92
N PRO A 45 1.16 -12.40 -24.79
CA PRO A 45 -0.19 -11.93 -24.58
C PRO A 45 -0.27 -11.06 -23.32
N ASP A 46 -1.10 -10.04 -23.42
CA ASP A 46 -1.51 -9.09 -22.38
C ASP A 46 -2.97 -8.78 -22.80
N ALA A 47 -3.93 -9.36 -22.10
CA ALA A 47 -5.30 -9.53 -22.59
C ALA A 47 -6.24 -8.37 -22.22
N ASP A 48 -6.09 -7.77 -21.05
CA ASP A 48 -6.69 -6.50 -20.62
C ASP A 48 -5.93 -5.26 -21.12
N SER A 49 -4.65 -5.40 -21.51
CA SER A 49 -3.77 -4.31 -21.95
C SER A 49 -3.35 -3.36 -20.82
N ASP A 50 -3.22 -3.85 -19.60
CA ASP A 50 -2.79 -3.09 -18.42
C ASP A 50 -1.25 -2.97 -18.28
N GLY A 51 -0.52 -3.72 -19.10
CA GLY A 51 0.95 -3.68 -19.16
C GLY A 51 1.65 -4.83 -18.46
N VAL A 52 0.91 -5.74 -17.81
CA VAL A 52 1.36 -7.04 -17.31
C VAL A 52 1.16 -8.11 -18.38
N ASP A 53 2.15 -8.97 -18.58
CA ASP A 53 2.01 -10.10 -19.49
C ASP A 53 1.15 -11.18 -18.79
N ASP A 54 0.17 -11.80 -19.47
CA ASP A 54 -0.74 -12.86 -18.93
C ASP A 54 0.01 -13.94 -18.12
N SER A 55 1.27 -14.22 -18.46
CA SER A 55 2.08 -15.25 -17.81
C SER A 55 2.73 -14.82 -16.50
N GLU A 56 2.81 -13.53 -16.22
CA GLU A 56 3.34 -12.95 -14.98
C GLU A 56 2.25 -12.89 -13.89
N GLU A 57 0.99 -12.98 -14.28
CA GLU A 57 -0.20 -12.98 -13.40
C GLU A 57 -0.63 -14.38 -12.93
N ASP A 58 0.17 -15.42 -13.23
CA ASP A 58 0.09 -16.74 -12.58
C ASP A 58 0.69 -16.65 -11.17
N ILE A 59 0.01 -15.94 -10.27
CA ILE A 59 0.49 -15.59 -8.92
C ILE A 59 1.00 -16.84 -8.18
N ASN A 60 0.23 -17.93 -8.28
CA ASN A 60 0.56 -19.17 -7.60
C ASN A 60 1.46 -20.14 -8.40
N ASN A 61 1.85 -19.78 -9.63
CA ASN A 61 2.73 -20.50 -10.54
C ASN A 61 2.26 -21.93 -10.88
N ASN A 62 0.95 -22.15 -10.98
CA ASN A 62 0.37 -23.46 -11.30
C ASN A 62 0.05 -23.65 -12.80
N GLY A 63 0.10 -22.57 -13.59
CA GLY A 63 -0.20 -22.52 -15.02
C GLY A 63 -1.69 -22.43 -15.38
N ASN A 64 -2.55 -22.06 -14.44
CA ASN A 64 -4.00 -21.90 -14.60
C ASN A 64 -4.44 -20.49 -14.20
N LEU A 65 -4.30 -19.55 -15.14
CA LEU A 65 -4.67 -18.13 -14.94
C LEU A 65 -6.14 -17.91 -14.53
N ASP A 66 -7.05 -18.85 -14.86
CA ASP A 66 -8.46 -18.75 -14.48
C ASP A 66 -8.71 -18.89 -12.95
N ASP A 67 -7.68 -19.21 -12.14
CA ASP A 67 -7.79 -19.37 -10.69
C ASP A 67 -7.04 -18.34 -9.82
N ASP A 68 -6.41 -17.37 -10.46
CA ASP A 68 -5.79 -16.21 -9.82
C ASP A 68 -6.75 -15.01 -10.02
N ASP A 69 -7.31 -14.51 -8.91
CA ASP A 69 -8.38 -13.49 -8.79
C ASP A 69 -8.12 -12.81 -7.43
N THR A 70 -7.37 -11.70 -7.43
CA THR A 70 -6.82 -11.09 -6.20
C THR A 70 -7.93 -10.46 -5.35
N ASP A 71 -8.91 -9.82 -5.97
CA ASP A 71 -10.00 -9.10 -5.28
C ASP A 71 -11.29 -9.92 -5.08
N ASP A 72 -11.33 -11.16 -5.59
CA ASP A 72 -12.47 -12.09 -5.54
C ASP A 72 -13.74 -11.55 -6.28
N ASP A 73 -13.62 -10.66 -7.28
CA ASP A 73 -14.75 -10.12 -8.04
C ASP A 73 -15.31 -11.09 -9.11
N GLY A 74 -14.51 -12.09 -9.48
CA GLY A 74 -14.81 -13.11 -10.48
C GLY A 74 -14.28 -12.85 -11.89
N ILE A 75 -13.45 -11.82 -12.08
CA ILE A 75 -12.59 -11.58 -13.22
C ILE A 75 -11.18 -12.05 -12.81
N PRO A 76 -10.60 -13.05 -13.49
CA PRO A 76 -9.22 -13.43 -13.19
C PRO A 76 -8.26 -12.31 -13.60
N ASN A 77 -7.16 -12.14 -12.86
CA ASN A 77 -6.20 -11.03 -13.00
C ASN A 77 -5.84 -10.70 -14.45
N TYR A 78 -5.46 -11.72 -15.24
CA TYR A 78 -5.10 -11.56 -16.66
C TYR A 78 -6.22 -11.04 -17.60
N LEU A 79 -7.40 -10.72 -17.06
CA LEU A 79 -8.52 -10.10 -17.75
C LEU A 79 -9.09 -8.89 -16.98
N ASP A 80 -8.47 -8.49 -15.88
CA ASP A 80 -8.83 -7.37 -15.02
C ASP A 80 -7.83 -6.22 -15.22
N ASP A 81 -8.31 -4.98 -15.21
CA ASP A 81 -7.45 -3.80 -15.34
C ASP A 81 -7.15 -3.10 -13.99
N ASP A 82 -7.68 -3.67 -12.89
CA ASP A 82 -7.62 -3.22 -11.49
C ASP A 82 -7.58 -4.47 -10.60
N ASP A 83 -6.46 -5.18 -10.64
CA ASP A 83 -6.29 -6.56 -10.15
C ASP A 83 -6.70 -6.78 -8.69
N ASP A 84 -6.42 -5.83 -7.80
CA ASP A 84 -6.77 -5.87 -6.38
C ASP A 84 -8.03 -5.08 -6.02
N GLY A 85 -8.64 -4.44 -7.02
CA GLY A 85 -9.91 -3.73 -6.90
C GLY A 85 -9.85 -2.51 -5.99
N ASP A 86 -8.68 -1.91 -5.83
CA ASP A 86 -8.45 -0.75 -4.96
C ASP A 86 -8.82 0.59 -5.63
N GLY A 87 -9.12 0.56 -6.93
CA GLY A 87 -9.58 1.70 -7.72
C GLY A 87 -8.45 2.48 -8.39
N VAL A 88 -7.21 1.99 -8.32
CA VAL A 88 -6.07 2.44 -9.13
C VAL A 88 -5.81 1.40 -10.22
N PRO A 89 -5.79 1.77 -11.51
CA PRO A 89 -5.53 0.78 -12.56
C PRO A 89 -4.11 0.21 -12.47
N THR A 90 -3.97 -1.09 -12.73
CA THR A 90 -2.67 -1.81 -12.74
C THR A 90 -1.62 -1.04 -13.57
N GLU A 91 -2.01 -0.45 -14.70
CA GLU A 91 -1.11 0.31 -15.59
C GLU A 91 -0.45 1.54 -14.92
N ASP A 92 -1.11 2.13 -13.92
CA ASP A 92 -0.65 3.30 -13.19
C ASP A 92 0.22 2.90 -11.98
N GLU A 93 0.01 1.72 -11.40
CA GLU A 93 0.75 1.22 -10.23
C GLU A 93 2.10 0.61 -10.58
N ILE A 94 2.16 -0.05 -11.74
CA ILE A 94 3.40 -0.57 -12.31
C ILE A 94 4.32 0.58 -12.78
N ALA A 95 3.79 1.80 -12.86
CA ALA A 95 4.53 2.97 -13.25
C ALA A 95 5.32 3.54 -12.05
N VAL A 96 6.64 3.59 -12.17
CA VAL A 96 7.47 4.27 -11.15
C VAL A 96 7.20 5.77 -11.16
N LEU A 97 6.30 6.20 -10.28
CA LEU A 97 6.15 7.60 -9.92
C LEU A 97 7.47 8.07 -9.28
N SER A 98 8.07 9.09 -9.89
CA SER A 98 9.30 9.80 -9.46
C SER A 98 10.68 9.24 -9.90
N GLY A 99 11.00 9.46 -11.19
CA GLY A 99 12.37 9.87 -11.59
C GLY A 99 13.41 8.76 -11.78
N ARG A 100 13.01 7.49 -11.77
CA ARG A 100 13.86 6.35 -12.17
C ARG A 100 13.46 5.85 -13.56
N ASN A 101 14.05 6.49 -14.56
CA ASN A 101 14.25 6.04 -15.94
C ASN A 101 13.30 4.93 -16.45
N SER A 102 12.25 5.37 -17.13
CA SER A 102 11.35 4.60 -17.98
C SER A 102 12.12 3.74 -18.99
N SER A 103 12.00 2.42 -18.88
CA SER A 103 12.38 1.48 -19.93
C SER A 103 11.70 0.13 -19.74
N SER A 104 10.36 0.08 -19.85
CA SER A 104 9.59 -1.06 -20.38
C SER A 104 10.07 -2.47 -19.97
N THR A 105 10.21 -2.69 -18.67
CA THR A 105 10.33 -3.98 -18.00
C THR A 105 9.81 -3.72 -16.60
N HIS A 106 8.70 -4.33 -16.20
CA HIS A 106 8.07 -4.14 -14.89
C HIS A 106 9.11 -3.97 -13.79
N PRO A 107 9.27 -2.76 -13.23
CA PRO A 107 9.83 -2.67 -11.91
C PRO A 107 8.79 -3.30 -10.99
N PHE A 108 9.16 -4.37 -10.28
CA PHE A 108 8.49 -4.81 -9.06
C PHE A 108 8.32 -3.57 -8.15
N VAL A 109 7.18 -2.89 -8.23
CA VAL A 109 6.82 -1.76 -7.38
C VAL A 109 6.17 -2.37 -6.16
N ASP A 110 6.73 -2.07 -5.00
CA ASP A 110 6.37 -2.60 -3.70
C ASP A 110 6.68 -1.46 -2.73
N THR A 111 5.66 -0.66 -2.43
CA THR A 111 5.80 0.63 -1.74
C THR A 111 6.10 0.44 -0.26
N ASP A 112 5.46 -0.54 0.40
CA ASP A 112 5.59 -0.80 1.83
C ASP A 112 6.68 -1.88 2.18
N ASN A 113 7.16 -2.63 1.18
CA ASN A 113 8.13 -3.73 1.25
C ASN A 113 7.63 -5.00 1.95
N ASP A 114 6.35 -5.35 1.84
CA ASP A 114 5.76 -6.55 2.42
C ASP A 114 5.85 -7.82 1.52
N MET A 115 6.33 -7.65 0.27
CA MET A 115 6.47 -8.66 -0.79
C MET A 115 5.23 -8.90 -1.66
N ILE A 116 4.21 -8.08 -1.52
CA ILE A 116 3.11 -7.94 -2.48
C ILE A 116 3.46 -6.73 -3.37
N GLU A 117 3.15 -6.84 -4.66
CA GLU A 117 3.39 -5.74 -5.59
C GLU A 117 2.17 -4.83 -5.58
N ASN A 118 2.35 -3.53 -5.83
CA ASN A 118 1.29 -2.54 -5.69
C ASN A 118 -0.03 -2.95 -6.36
N TYR A 119 0.02 -3.37 -7.64
CA TYR A 119 -1.16 -3.85 -8.38
C TYR A 119 -1.83 -5.12 -7.85
N LEU A 120 -1.34 -5.69 -6.75
CA LEU A 120 -1.89 -6.85 -6.07
C LEU A 120 -2.12 -6.58 -4.57
N ASP A 121 -1.99 -5.32 -4.13
CA ASP A 121 -1.98 -4.89 -2.73
C ASP A 121 -2.95 -3.72 -2.47
N ASP A 122 -4.10 -4.04 -1.87
CA ASP A 122 -5.16 -3.08 -1.58
C ASP A 122 -4.81 -2.03 -0.49
N ASP A 123 -3.65 -2.15 0.18
CA ASP A 123 -3.07 -1.23 1.18
C ASP A 123 -1.61 -0.90 0.82
N ASP A 124 -1.44 -0.32 -0.36
CA ASP A 124 -0.19 -0.04 -1.06
C ASP A 124 0.99 0.49 -0.21
N ASP A 125 0.70 1.34 0.78
CA ASP A 125 1.70 1.93 1.68
C ASP A 125 1.80 1.26 3.07
N GLY A 126 0.96 0.27 3.32
CA GLY A 126 0.93 -0.58 4.51
C GLY A 126 0.57 0.17 5.79
N ASP A 127 -0.23 1.23 5.69
CA ASP A 127 -0.64 2.03 6.84
C ASP A 127 -1.98 1.62 7.47
N GLY A 128 -2.70 0.71 6.80
CA GLY A 128 -3.94 0.11 7.24
C GLY A 128 -5.19 0.87 6.80
N VAL A 129 -5.07 1.75 5.81
CA VAL A 129 -6.19 2.33 5.05
C VAL A 129 -6.11 1.77 3.65
N LEU A 130 -7.19 1.14 3.20
CA LEU A 130 -7.22 0.66 1.81
C LEU A 130 -7.09 1.85 0.85
N THR A 131 -6.36 1.69 -0.25
CA THR A 131 -6.18 2.72 -1.27
C THR A 131 -7.52 3.32 -1.71
N ILE A 132 -8.55 2.48 -1.89
CA ILE A 132 -9.91 2.92 -2.26
C ILE A 132 -10.54 3.89 -1.24
N ASP A 133 -10.16 3.80 0.03
CA ASP A 133 -10.63 4.65 1.12
C ASP A 133 -9.83 5.97 1.24
N GLU A 134 -8.78 6.14 0.42
CA GLU A 134 -7.95 7.35 0.34
C GLU A 134 -8.39 8.35 -0.74
N ASP A 135 -9.51 8.08 -1.42
CA ASP A 135 -10.27 9.08 -2.19
C ASP A 135 -10.96 10.09 -1.24
N TYR A 136 -10.16 10.98 -0.65
CA TYR A 136 -10.61 11.97 0.32
C TYR A 136 -11.59 12.98 -0.29
N ASN A 137 -11.50 13.19 -1.60
CA ASN A 137 -12.33 14.17 -2.29
C ASN A 137 -13.62 13.57 -2.92
N ASN A 138 -13.74 12.24 -2.90
CA ASN A 138 -14.87 11.43 -3.36
C ASN A 138 -15.16 11.63 -4.87
N ASN A 139 -14.11 11.74 -5.69
CA ASN A 139 -14.21 11.82 -7.15
C ASN A 139 -14.13 10.45 -7.84
N GLY A 140 -13.77 9.39 -7.11
CA GLY A 140 -13.50 8.04 -7.61
C GLY A 140 -12.12 7.89 -8.25
N ASP A 141 -11.13 8.66 -7.82
CA ASP A 141 -9.76 8.64 -8.35
C ASP A 141 -8.76 8.93 -7.20
N PRO A 142 -8.27 7.90 -6.49
CA PRO A 142 -7.28 8.04 -5.42
C PRO A 142 -5.95 8.66 -5.89
N THR A 143 -5.66 8.60 -7.19
CA THR A 143 -4.38 9.05 -7.76
C THR A 143 -4.18 10.58 -7.72
N ASP A 144 -5.26 11.35 -7.53
CA ASP A 144 -5.22 12.82 -7.50
C ASP A 144 -5.25 13.43 -6.10
N ASP A 145 -5.39 12.60 -5.06
CA ASP A 145 -5.36 13.03 -3.66
C ASP A 145 -3.92 13.11 -3.13
N ASP A 146 -3.49 14.34 -2.79
CA ASP A 146 -2.17 14.68 -2.25
C ASP A 146 -2.35 15.72 -1.13
N THR A 147 -2.63 15.23 0.08
CA THR A 147 -2.97 16.05 1.25
C THR A 147 -1.81 16.97 1.64
N ASN A 148 -0.57 16.55 1.39
CA ASN A 148 0.63 17.28 1.83
C ASN A 148 1.29 18.12 0.71
N SER A 149 0.78 18.02 -0.52
CA SER A 149 1.21 18.72 -1.75
C SER A 149 2.67 18.46 -2.14
N ASN A 150 3.17 17.23 -1.97
CA ASN A 150 4.53 16.85 -2.36
C ASN A 150 4.65 16.20 -3.75
N MET A 151 3.52 16.02 -4.46
CA MET A 151 3.39 15.36 -5.76
C MET A 151 3.55 13.83 -5.73
N ILE A 152 3.31 13.21 -4.58
CA ILE A 152 3.12 11.77 -4.42
C ILE A 152 1.66 11.60 -3.98
N PRO A 153 0.87 10.72 -4.62
CA PRO A 153 -0.46 10.38 -4.14
C PRO A 153 -0.44 9.85 -2.71
N ASP A 154 -1.49 10.14 -1.94
CA ASP A 154 -1.56 9.80 -0.53
C ASP A 154 -1.49 8.28 -0.28
N TYR A 155 -2.07 7.46 -1.18
CA TYR A 155 -2.05 5.98 -1.11
C TYR A 155 -0.66 5.33 -1.24
N LEU A 156 0.37 6.13 -1.57
CA LEU A 156 1.77 5.70 -1.61
C LEU A 156 2.58 6.26 -0.43
N GLU A 157 1.93 6.84 0.57
CA GLU A 157 2.56 7.57 1.67
C GLU A 157 2.00 7.24 3.07
N ALA A 158 2.55 6.21 3.71
CA ALA A 158 2.13 5.69 5.03
C ALA A 158 2.15 6.68 6.22
N ALA A 159 2.61 7.90 5.98
CA ALA A 159 2.63 8.99 6.95
C ALA A 159 1.45 9.97 6.79
N VAL A 160 0.63 9.79 5.77
CA VAL A 160 -0.37 10.76 5.31
C VAL A 160 -1.79 10.30 5.58
N ALA A 161 -2.07 8.99 5.65
CA ALA A 161 -3.44 8.56 5.71
C ALA A 161 -4.22 9.17 6.89
N LEU A 162 -5.41 9.65 6.57
CA LEU A 162 -6.33 10.27 7.51
C LEU A 162 -7.16 9.22 8.24
N ASN A 163 -6.55 8.09 8.63
CA ASN A 163 -7.25 7.03 9.33
C ASN A 163 -7.71 7.48 10.74
N VAL A 164 -8.95 7.13 11.07
CA VAL A 164 -9.52 7.16 12.42
C VAL A 164 -8.84 6.12 13.35
N GLU A 165 -8.10 5.15 12.81
CA GLU A 165 -7.26 4.20 13.57
C GLU A 165 -5.94 4.80 14.07
N SER A 166 -5.58 6.01 13.64
CA SER A 166 -4.47 6.75 14.27
C SER A 166 -4.78 7.23 15.71
N LEU A 167 -5.95 6.89 16.27
CA LEU A 167 -6.19 7.05 17.71
C LEU A 167 -5.29 6.14 18.56
N ASP A 168 -4.77 5.04 18.02
CA ASP A 168 -3.86 4.15 18.76
C ASP A 168 -2.43 4.68 18.92
N LYS A 169 -2.03 5.71 18.15
CA LYS A 169 -0.77 6.45 18.38
C LYS A 169 -0.90 7.51 19.49
N LEU A 170 -2.11 7.80 19.99
CA LEU A 170 -2.32 8.61 21.19
C LEU A 170 -2.20 7.74 22.45
N SER A 171 -0.98 7.44 22.86
CA SER A 171 -0.75 6.73 24.12
C SER A 171 -1.08 7.63 25.33
N PHE A 172 -2.37 7.66 25.66
CA PHE A 172 -2.92 8.18 26.89
C PHE A 172 -2.67 7.16 28.01
N LYS A 173 -2.04 7.57 29.11
CA LYS A 173 -1.93 6.72 30.30
C LYS A 173 -2.48 7.45 31.51
N LEU A 174 -3.25 6.71 32.30
CA LEU A 174 -3.88 7.16 33.52
C LEU A 174 -3.44 6.25 34.68
N TYR A 175 -2.73 6.82 35.64
CA TYR A 175 -2.27 6.06 36.81
C TYR A 175 -2.19 6.93 38.07
N PRO A 176 -2.45 6.36 39.26
CA PRO A 176 -3.05 5.04 39.46
C PRO A 176 -4.52 5.03 39.06
N ASN A 177 -5.01 3.86 38.63
CA ASN A 177 -6.43 3.59 38.42
C ASN A 177 -6.71 2.19 38.98
N PRO A 178 -7.47 2.04 40.09
CA PRO A 178 -8.21 3.08 40.82
C PRO A 178 -7.34 4.14 41.53
N ALA A 179 -7.85 5.38 41.63
CA ALA A 179 -7.22 6.52 42.28
C ALA A 179 -7.89 6.85 43.63
N LYS A 180 -7.12 7.34 44.60
CA LYS A 180 -7.65 7.81 45.90
C LYS A 180 -7.55 9.32 46.04
N ASP A 181 -6.32 9.83 45.95
CA ASP A 181 -6.06 11.25 46.18
C ASP A 181 -5.66 11.97 44.88
N MET A 182 -4.80 11.33 44.08
CA MET A 182 -4.20 11.92 42.89
C MET A 182 -4.28 10.94 41.72
N VAL A 183 -4.46 11.47 40.53
CA VAL A 183 -4.28 10.75 39.28
C VAL A 183 -3.36 11.52 38.34
N THR A 184 -2.40 10.80 37.78
CA THR A 184 -1.49 11.29 36.75
C THR A 184 -2.03 10.90 35.38
N VAL A 185 -2.11 11.89 34.51
CA VAL A 185 -2.52 11.76 33.12
C VAL A 185 -1.31 12.10 32.26
N THR A 186 -0.83 11.16 31.46
CA THR A 186 0.29 11.35 30.53
C THR A 186 -0.14 11.16 29.09
N LEU A 187 0.34 12.01 28.19
CA LEU A 187 0.26 11.86 26.74
C LEU A 187 1.68 11.70 26.17
N SER A 188 1.94 10.66 25.38
CA SER A 188 3.23 10.54 24.70
C SER A 188 3.22 11.23 23.33
N GLN A 189 3.92 12.37 23.25
CA GLN A 189 4.43 13.12 22.08
C GLN A 189 3.47 13.68 20.99
N ASN A 190 3.87 14.87 20.50
CA ASN A 190 3.50 15.56 19.25
C ASN A 190 2.04 15.90 18.91
N ILE A 191 1.23 16.29 19.89
CA ILE A 191 0.14 17.24 19.60
C ILE A 191 0.32 18.50 20.45
N LEU A 192 0.89 19.53 19.83
CA LEU A 192 1.27 20.81 20.44
C LEU A 192 0.10 21.68 20.94
N ASN A 193 -1.15 21.21 21.00
CA ASN A 193 -2.31 22.06 21.29
C ASN A 193 -3.43 21.40 22.12
N THR A 194 -3.10 20.53 23.09
CA THR A 194 -4.13 20.05 24.04
C THR A 194 -4.67 21.25 24.83
N THR A 195 -5.95 21.55 24.63
CA THR A 195 -6.56 22.83 25.06
C THR A 195 -7.28 22.68 26.40
N GLU A 196 -7.78 21.48 26.71
CA GLU A 196 -8.60 21.28 27.91
C GLU A 196 -8.61 19.82 28.39
N VAL A 197 -8.41 19.63 29.69
CA VAL A 197 -8.70 18.37 30.40
C VAL A 197 -9.88 18.63 31.31
N SER A 198 -10.93 17.81 31.18
CA SER A 198 -12.14 17.90 31.99
C SER A 198 -12.50 16.54 32.58
N LEU A 199 -13.13 16.55 33.73
CA LEU A 199 -13.59 15.34 34.41
C LEU A 199 -15.11 15.34 34.43
N VAL A 200 -15.72 14.21 34.14
CA VAL A 200 -17.18 14.09 34.01
C VAL A 200 -17.65 12.89 34.83
N ASP A 201 -18.75 13.05 35.55
CA ASP A 201 -19.40 11.93 36.25
C ASP A 201 -20.30 11.10 35.32
N ILE A 202 -20.85 9.99 35.81
CA ILE A 202 -21.78 9.13 35.06
C ILE A 202 -23.08 9.83 34.60
N GLN A 203 -23.39 11.02 35.13
CA GLN A 203 -24.57 11.80 34.76
C GLN A 203 -24.23 12.87 33.70
N GLY A 204 -22.98 12.91 33.22
CA GLY A 204 -22.53 13.91 32.25
C GLY A 204 -22.19 15.27 32.87
N LYS A 205 -22.11 15.38 34.20
CA LYS A 205 -21.79 16.63 34.87
C LYS A 205 -20.28 16.85 34.88
N THR A 206 -19.83 17.95 34.27
CA THR A 206 -18.44 18.38 34.31
C THR A 206 -18.06 18.84 35.72
N ILE A 207 -16.96 18.30 36.21
CA ILE A 207 -16.28 18.66 37.45
C ILE A 207 -15.15 19.60 37.06
N ASN A 208 -15.24 20.85 37.51
CA ASN A 208 -14.25 21.87 37.19
C ASN A 208 -12.93 21.54 37.89
N ILE A 209 -11.92 21.20 37.11
CA ILE A 209 -10.54 21.10 37.57
C ILE A 209 -9.86 22.44 37.22
N PRO A 210 -9.06 23.04 38.11
CA PRO A 210 -8.33 24.25 37.77
C PRO A 210 -7.46 24.02 36.54
N ARG A 211 -7.61 24.90 35.54
CA ARG A 211 -6.80 24.86 34.30
C ARG A 211 -5.32 24.90 34.69
N LYS A 212 -4.61 23.81 34.42
CA LYS A 212 -3.15 23.77 34.35
C LYS A 212 -2.76 23.65 32.89
N GLU A 213 -1.76 24.42 32.47
CA GLU A 213 -1.15 24.24 31.15
C GLU A 213 -0.69 22.78 31.03
N PHE A 214 -1.19 22.11 30.00
CA PHE A 214 -0.90 20.70 29.74
C PHE A 214 0.34 20.61 28.86
N ASN A 215 1.47 20.20 29.43
CA ASN A 215 2.70 19.94 28.68
C ASN A 215 3.06 18.45 28.76
N GLY A 216 2.21 17.60 28.18
CA GLY A 216 2.39 16.15 28.11
C GLY A 216 2.09 15.37 29.39
N THR A 217 2.05 16.01 30.56
CA THR A 217 1.66 15.37 31.82
C THR A 217 0.90 16.35 32.72
N VAL A 218 -0.21 15.91 33.31
CA VAL A 218 -0.95 16.65 34.34
C VAL A 218 -1.29 15.75 35.51
N GLU A 219 -1.25 16.34 36.70
CA GLU A 219 -1.73 15.71 37.93
C GLU A 219 -3.05 16.35 38.34
N LEU A 220 -4.06 15.51 38.54
CA LEU A 220 -5.41 15.90 38.96
C LEU A 220 -5.62 15.42 40.39
N ASP A 221 -6.07 16.34 41.25
CA ASP A 221 -6.49 16.04 42.62
C ASP A 221 -7.95 15.55 42.59
N VAL A 222 -8.14 14.30 43.00
CA VAL A 222 -9.44 13.62 43.06
C VAL A 222 -9.88 13.32 44.49
N SER A 223 -9.10 13.75 45.50
CA SER A 223 -9.36 13.49 46.93
C SER A 223 -10.70 14.03 47.43
N SER A 224 -11.25 15.03 46.73
CA SER A 224 -12.54 15.66 47.06
C SER A 224 -13.75 14.98 46.41
N LEU A 225 -13.52 13.99 45.55
CA LEU A 225 -14.56 13.28 44.82
C LEU A 225 -15.08 12.10 45.64
N ASN A 226 -16.34 11.73 45.40
CA ASN A 226 -16.89 10.52 46.00
C ASN A 226 -16.34 9.30 45.25
N ALA A 227 -16.22 8.17 45.94
CA ALA A 227 -15.88 6.91 45.28
C ALA A 227 -16.90 6.59 44.18
N GLY A 228 -16.41 6.23 42.99
CA GLY A 228 -17.27 6.03 41.83
C GLY A 228 -16.54 6.00 40.50
N LEU A 229 -17.33 5.90 39.43
CA LEU A 229 -16.88 5.90 38.05
C LEU A 229 -16.92 7.33 37.49
N TYR A 230 -15.82 7.74 36.89
CA TYR A 230 -15.65 9.03 36.23
C TYR A 230 -15.01 8.85 34.86
N PHE A 231 -15.14 9.87 34.01
CA PHE A 231 -14.53 9.93 32.69
C PHE A 231 -13.65 11.16 32.59
N ILE A 232 -12.38 10.96 32.23
CA ILE A 232 -11.50 12.06 31.84
C ILE A 232 -11.71 12.31 30.36
N GLN A 233 -12.03 13.55 30.01
CA GLN A 233 -12.13 13.99 28.62
C GLN A 233 -10.99 14.96 28.31
N LEU A 234 -10.23 14.67 27.27
CA LEU A 234 -9.21 15.57 26.73
C LEU A 234 -9.66 16.11 25.39
N ARG A 235 -9.53 17.42 25.22
CA ARG A 235 -9.83 18.11 23.97
C ARG A 235 -8.56 18.67 23.35
N SER A 236 -8.30 18.27 22.11
CA SER A 236 -7.23 18.83 21.28
C SER A 236 -7.82 19.25 19.94
N GLY A 237 -7.98 20.55 19.72
CA GLY A 237 -8.72 21.06 18.55
C GLY A 237 -10.16 20.53 18.51
N ASN A 238 -10.48 19.79 17.44
CA ASN A 238 -11.79 19.14 17.24
C ASN A 238 -11.88 17.74 17.86
N ASN A 239 -10.76 17.15 18.28
CA ASN A 239 -10.71 15.78 18.77
C ASN A 239 -11.01 15.71 20.27
N ILE A 240 -11.81 14.71 20.67
CA ILE A 240 -12.14 14.42 22.07
C ILE A 240 -11.73 12.98 22.38
N ILE A 241 -10.83 12.80 23.34
CA ILE A 241 -10.42 11.49 23.87
C ILE A 241 -11.09 11.30 25.22
N ILE A 242 -11.67 10.13 25.47
CA ILE A 242 -12.41 9.82 26.71
C ILE A 242 -11.85 8.56 27.36
N GLU A 243 -11.49 8.67 28.63
CA GLU A 243 -10.86 7.59 29.38
C GLU A 243 -11.46 7.35 30.75
N LYS A 244 -11.47 6.10 31.17
CA LYS A 244 -12.20 5.65 32.35
C LYS A 244 -11.36 5.78 33.62
N LEU A 245 -11.85 6.56 34.59
CA LEU A 245 -11.25 6.71 35.91
C LEU A 245 -12.14 6.10 37.00
N ILE A 246 -11.56 5.28 37.86
CA ILE A 246 -12.21 4.75 39.07
C ILE A 246 -11.62 5.49 40.27
N VAL A 247 -12.47 6.08 41.11
CA VAL A 247 -12.07 6.74 42.37
C VAL A 247 -12.53 5.90 43.57
N GLU A 248 -11.66 5.73 44.57
CA GLU A 248 -11.89 4.98 45.81
C GLU A 248 -11.81 5.82 47.09
#